data_AF-A0A1D2M113-F1
#
_entry.id   AF-A0A1D2M113-F1
#
_cell.length_a   1.000
_cell.length_b   1.000
_cell.length_c   1.000
_cell.angle_alpha   90.00
_cell.angle_beta   90.00
_cell.angle_gamma   90.00
#
_symmetry.space_group_name_H-M   'P 1'
#
loop_
_entity.id
_entity.type
_entity.pdbx_description
1 polymer ?
#
loop_
_entity_poly.entity_id
_entity_poly.type
_entity_poly.pdbx_seq_one_letter_code
_entity_poly.pdbx_strand_id
1 'polypeptide(L)'
;VSFRDFMIQMDPDIITGYNIKNFDLPYLIGRAEKYYHTFEDSKRFAFMGRLKKIKTTIRPIINQHKQMNRLDKQIVNIQGRIVMDMFPLYVIHDVTRTGVKPLALKSVAKRHLKAGEEKDDVKWTEINTLQNGDSKTRKRLAKYCVQDSFLPIKLMQVQMPDRASAKMDFLQYYFEKSRLGGTILRYLVNKSRDYDKYFKQVRVQRNDGRVKYHPDSPEFKKLQESGKPTNKVKTICKLKNCNRTLFTDD
;
A
#
# COMPACT_ATOMS: atom_id res chain seq x y z
N VAL A 1 4.05 25.34 11.35
CA VAL A 1 4.69 24.00 11.48
C VAL A 1 4.90 23.45 10.08
N SER A 2 6.11 23.00 9.73
CA SER A 2 6.34 22.37 8.41
C SER A 2 5.58 21.04 8.33
N PHE A 3 5.17 20.59 7.14
CA PHE A 3 4.39 19.36 6.98
C PHE A 3 5.07 18.12 7.61
N ARG A 4 6.40 18.02 7.47
CA ARG A 4 7.18 16.94 8.09
C ARG A 4 7.07 16.98 9.62
N ASP A 5 7.28 18.15 10.22
CA ASP A 5 7.25 18.30 11.67
C ASP A 5 5.87 18.01 12.22
N PHE A 6 4.82 18.43 11.51
CA PHE A 6 3.45 18.07 11.82
C PHE A 6 3.25 16.56 11.79
N MET A 7 3.75 15.86 10.77
CA MET A 7 3.65 14.40 10.69
C MET A 7 4.39 13.69 11.83
N ILE A 8 5.55 14.19 12.25
CA ILE A 8 6.31 13.64 13.38
C ILE A 8 5.56 13.90 14.69
N GLN A 9 5.04 15.11 14.89
CA GLN A 9 4.32 15.51 16.10
C GLN A 9 3.00 14.75 16.27
N MET A 10 2.25 14.56 15.18
CA MET A 10 0.99 13.82 15.21
C MET A 10 1.18 12.30 15.33
N ASP A 11 2.36 11.80 14.99
CA ASP A 11 2.76 10.39 15.00
C ASP A 11 1.71 9.38 14.47
N PRO A 12 1.22 9.51 13.21
CA PRO A 12 0.19 8.62 12.69
C PRO A 12 0.72 7.18 12.46
N ASP A 13 -0.03 6.18 12.92
CA ASP A 13 0.27 4.76 12.61
C ASP A 13 0.00 4.41 11.15
N ILE A 14 -1.07 4.98 10.59
CA ILE A 14 -1.53 4.73 9.23
C ILE A 14 -1.60 6.05 8.47
N ILE A 15 -0.95 6.10 7.31
CA ILE A 15 -1.03 7.18 6.34
C ILE A 15 -1.92 6.69 5.20
N THR A 16 -3.08 7.32 5.03
CA THR A 16 -4.05 6.99 3.98
C THR A 16 -4.22 8.15 3.01
N GLY A 17 -4.83 7.86 1.87
CA GLY A 17 -5.06 8.81 0.79
C GLY A 17 -5.50 8.08 -0.48
N TYR A 18 -5.56 8.79 -1.60
CA TYR A 18 -5.99 8.24 -2.88
C TYR A 18 -4.92 8.46 -3.95
N ASN A 19 -4.24 7.39 -4.36
CA ASN A 19 -3.10 7.39 -5.28
C ASN A 19 -1.81 8.03 -4.73
N ILE A 20 -1.69 8.14 -3.40
CA ILE A 20 -0.55 8.75 -2.70
C ILE A 20 0.78 8.03 -2.95
N LYS A 21 0.77 6.72 -3.23
CA LYS A 21 2.01 5.97 -3.53
C LYS A 21 2.55 6.29 -4.91
N ASN A 22 1.69 6.61 -5.87
CA ASN A 22 2.08 6.85 -7.25
C ASN A 22 2.20 8.34 -7.60
N PHE A 23 1.68 9.25 -6.76
CA PHE A 23 1.69 10.68 -7.01
C PHE A 23 2.24 11.50 -5.84
N ASP A 24 1.48 11.65 -4.74
CA ASP A 24 1.77 12.63 -3.69
C ASP A 24 3.13 12.43 -3.01
N LEU A 25 3.40 11.24 -2.48
CA LEU A 25 4.65 10.96 -1.75
C LEU A 25 5.89 11.07 -2.67
N PRO A 26 5.91 10.47 -3.88
CA PRO A 26 6.98 10.69 -4.85
C PRO A 26 7.17 12.14 -5.23
N TYR A 27 6.07 12.87 -5.48
CA TYR A 27 6.14 14.27 -5.88
C TYR A 27 6.73 15.13 -4.76
N LEU A 28 6.23 14.99 -3.53
CA LEU A 28 6.70 15.77 -2.37
C LEU A 28 8.18 15.50 -2.08
N ILE A 29 8.60 14.23 -2.08
CA ILE A 29 9.99 13.87 -1.82
C ILE A 29 10.90 14.34 -2.96
N GLY A 30 10.53 14.09 -4.22
CA GLY A 30 11.33 14.54 -5.37
C GLY A 30 11.39 16.07 -5.49
N ARG A 31 10.30 16.77 -5.12
CA ARG A 31 10.28 18.24 -5.07
C ARG A 31 11.21 18.76 -3.96
N ALA A 32 11.18 18.14 -2.79
CA ALA A 32 12.09 18.49 -1.70
C ALA A 32 13.56 18.29 -2.12
N GLU A 33 13.89 17.16 -2.75
CA GLU A 33 15.23 16.88 -3.26
C GLU A 33 15.67 17.90 -4.33
N LYS A 34 14.75 18.37 -5.17
CA LYS A 34 15.05 19.35 -6.22
C LYS A 34 15.34 20.75 -5.70
N TYR A 35 14.60 21.23 -4.70
CA TYR A 35 14.63 22.65 -4.27
C TYR A 35 15.38 22.91 -2.97
N TYR A 36 15.57 21.89 -2.13
CA TYR A 36 16.37 22.03 -0.92
C TYR A 36 17.82 21.65 -1.24
N HIS A 37 18.61 22.64 -1.65
CA HIS A 37 19.98 22.44 -2.13
C HIS A 37 21.00 22.17 -1.01
N THR A 38 20.67 22.46 0.24
CA THR A 38 21.50 22.04 1.37
C THR A 38 21.20 20.59 1.71
N PHE A 39 22.26 19.87 2.10
CA PHE A 39 22.16 18.48 2.53
C PHE A 39 21.31 18.34 3.81
N GLU A 40 21.15 19.40 4.59
CA GLU A 40 20.30 19.38 5.78
C GLU A 40 18.82 19.50 5.44
N ASP A 41 18.42 20.40 4.55
CA ASP A 41 17.00 20.72 4.33
C ASP A 41 16.29 19.65 3.48
N SER A 42 16.92 19.14 2.41
CA SER A 42 16.33 18.12 1.52
C SER A 42 16.18 16.78 2.22
N LYS A 43 17.23 16.39 2.95
CA LYS A 43 17.24 15.17 3.74
C LYS A 43 16.12 15.21 4.74
N ARG A 44 16.04 16.28 5.54
CA ARG A 44 15.06 16.43 6.61
C ARG A 44 13.65 16.12 6.16
N PHE A 45 13.18 16.62 5.01
CA PHE A 45 11.81 16.32 4.54
C PHE A 45 11.57 14.82 4.32
N ALA A 46 12.56 14.06 3.85
CA ALA A 46 12.42 12.63 3.62
C ALA A 46 12.51 11.77 4.90
N PHE A 47 12.90 12.32 6.06
CA PHE A 47 12.86 11.63 7.36
C PHE A 47 11.49 11.80 8.03
N MET A 48 10.48 11.12 7.50
CA MET A 48 9.10 11.11 8.00
C MET A 48 8.74 9.85 8.81
N GLY A 49 9.66 8.88 8.89
CA GLY A 49 9.50 7.66 9.68
C GLY A 49 9.75 7.88 11.17
N ARG A 50 9.40 6.89 11.98
CA ARG A 50 9.73 6.85 13.42
C ARG A 50 11.22 6.66 13.69
N LEU A 51 11.93 6.02 12.76
CA LEU A 51 13.38 5.85 12.83
C LEU A 51 14.08 7.11 12.30
N LYS A 52 14.52 7.97 13.24
CA LYS A 52 15.07 9.31 12.97
C LYS A 52 16.23 9.34 11.97
N LYS A 53 17.03 8.27 11.91
CA LYS A 53 18.21 8.16 11.04
C LYS A 53 17.94 7.43 9.72
N ILE A 54 16.69 7.02 9.45
CA ILE A 54 16.32 6.28 8.25
C ILE A 54 15.42 7.13 7.35
N LYS A 55 15.88 7.36 6.13
CA LYS A 55 15.17 8.09 5.08
C LYS A 55 13.98 7.27 4.56
N THR A 56 12.88 7.95 4.22
CA THR A 56 11.78 7.37 3.43
C THR A 56 12.29 6.95 2.06
N THR A 57 12.10 5.68 1.72
CA THR A 57 12.57 5.15 0.42
C THR A 57 11.40 4.93 -0.53
N ILE A 58 11.58 5.35 -1.78
CA ILE A 58 10.68 5.02 -2.89
C ILE A 58 11.44 4.12 -3.84
N ARG A 59 10.91 2.93 -4.10
CA ARG A 59 11.55 1.94 -4.97
C ARG A 59 10.58 1.53 -6.08
N PRO A 60 10.99 1.58 -7.36
CA PRO A 60 10.14 1.08 -8.44
C PRO A 60 9.91 -0.43 -8.25
N ILE A 61 8.69 -0.87 -8.56
CA ILE A 61 8.37 -2.29 -8.58
C ILE A 61 8.81 -2.83 -9.93
N ILE A 62 9.94 -3.54 -9.95
CA ILE A 62 10.41 -4.27 -11.12
C ILE A 62 9.64 -5.60 -11.17
N ASN A 63 8.41 -5.57 -11.70
CA ASN A 63 7.57 -6.75 -11.83
C ASN A 63 8.07 -7.66 -12.95
N GLN A 64 8.90 -8.66 -12.63
CA GLN A 64 9.15 -9.80 -13.53
C GLN A 64 8.01 -10.83 -13.50
N HIS A 65 7.18 -10.83 -12.45
CA HIS A 65 6.04 -11.75 -12.31
C HIS A 65 4.73 -11.09 -12.74
N LYS A 66 4.15 -11.59 -13.85
CA LYS A 66 2.91 -11.11 -14.49
C LYS A 66 1.64 -11.09 -13.59
N GLN A 67 1.70 -11.64 -12.37
CA GLN A 67 0.57 -11.81 -11.45
C GLN A 67 0.54 -10.81 -10.27
N MET A 68 1.54 -9.94 -10.14
CA MET A 68 1.52 -8.88 -9.12
C MET A 68 0.54 -7.77 -9.50
N ASN A 69 -0.11 -7.16 -8.50
CA ASN A 69 -1.04 -6.03 -8.66
C ASN A 69 -0.40 -4.96 -9.57
N ARG A 70 -0.84 -4.88 -10.84
CA ARG A 70 -0.28 -3.97 -11.87
C ARG A 70 -0.44 -2.47 -11.55
N LEU A 71 -1.07 -2.14 -10.44
CA LEU A 71 -1.53 -0.79 -10.09
C LEU A 71 -0.50 -0.01 -9.28
N ASP A 72 0.27 -0.70 -8.44
CA ASP A 72 1.40 -0.09 -7.76
C ASP A 72 2.60 -0.13 -8.69
N LYS A 73 3.11 1.05 -9.05
CA LYS A 73 4.35 1.18 -9.85
C LYS A 73 5.58 1.24 -8.96
N GLN A 74 5.39 1.58 -7.69
CA GLN A 74 6.47 1.76 -6.72
C GLN A 74 6.03 1.41 -5.30
N ILE A 75 7.00 1.05 -4.48
CA ILE A 75 6.86 0.81 -3.04
C ILE A 75 7.39 2.04 -2.33
N VAL A 76 6.52 2.65 -1.51
CA VAL A 76 6.93 3.68 -0.56
C VAL A 76 7.14 3.04 0.82
N ASN A 77 8.25 3.37 1.47
CA ASN A 77 8.61 2.86 2.79
C ASN A 77 8.84 4.01 3.76
N ILE A 78 7.91 4.22 4.69
CA ILE A 78 8.05 5.14 5.81
C ILE A 78 8.17 4.29 7.07
N GLN A 79 9.38 4.22 7.64
CA GLN A 79 9.65 3.25 8.71
C GLN A 79 8.80 3.49 9.95
N GLY A 80 8.23 2.42 10.49
CA GLY A 80 7.33 2.46 11.65
C GLY A 80 5.91 2.96 11.34
N ARG A 81 5.56 3.21 10.07
CA ARG A 81 4.22 3.65 9.63
C ARG A 81 3.71 2.79 8.49
N ILE A 82 2.39 2.62 8.40
CA ILE A 82 1.73 1.87 7.33
C ILE A 82 1.16 2.85 6.32
N VAL A 83 1.58 2.76 5.06
CA VAL A 83 0.96 3.52 3.96
C VAL A 83 -0.16 2.66 3.35
N MET A 84 -1.40 3.09 3.56
CA MET A 84 -2.61 2.44 3.06
C MET A 84 -3.28 3.30 2.00
N ASP A 85 -2.88 3.10 0.74
CA ASP A 85 -3.44 3.83 -0.40
C ASP A 85 -4.77 3.23 -0.84
N MET A 86 -5.84 4.03 -0.82
CA MET A 86 -7.19 3.57 -1.14
C MET A 86 -7.39 3.31 -2.63
N PHE A 87 -6.63 3.95 -3.53
CA PHE A 87 -6.81 3.76 -4.97
C PHE A 87 -6.68 2.29 -5.41
N PRO A 88 -5.54 1.59 -5.17
CA PRO A 88 -5.41 0.19 -5.56
C PRO A 88 -6.41 -0.72 -4.86
N LEU A 89 -6.81 -0.38 -3.62
CA LEU A 89 -7.82 -1.14 -2.87
C LEU A 89 -9.19 -1.05 -3.53
N TYR A 90 -9.60 0.14 -3.97
CA TYR A 90 -10.85 0.34 -4.70
C TYR A 90 -10.82 -0.21 -6.11
N VAL A 91 -9.67 -0.24 -6.80
CA VAL A 91 -9.58 -0.94 -8.09
C VAL A 91 -9.85 -2.45 -7.91
N ILE A 92 -9.25 -3.07 -6.89
CA ILE A 92 -9.50 -4.49 -6.59
C ILE A 92 -10.97 -4.68 -6.19
N HIS A 93 -11.52 -3.74 -5.43
CA HIS A 93 -12.91 -3.78 -4.99
C HIS A 93 -13.91 -3.65 -6.15
N ASP A 94 -13.82 -2.58 -6.94
CA ASP A 94 -14.82 -2.23 -7.97
C ASP A 94 -14.55 -2.96 -9.29
N VAL A 95 -13.32 -2.93 -9.80
CA VAL A 95 -13.05 -3.53 -11.12
C VAL A 95 -13.06 -5.04 -11.04
N THR A 96 -12.42 -5.62 -10.02
CA THR A 96 -12.27 -7.09 -9.95
C THR A 96 -13.54 -7.78 -9.46
N ARG A 97 -14.39 -7.12 -8.65
CA ARG A 97 -15.61 -7.74 -8.10
C ARG A 97 -16.89 -7.29 -8.79
N THR A 98 -17.03 -6.02 -9.16
CA THR A 98 -18.28 -5.47 -9.71
C THR A 98 -18.17 -5.04 -11.17
N GLY A 99 -16.96 -5.04 -11.75
CA GLY A 99 -16.71 -4.66 -13.14
C GLY A 99 -16.76 -3.15 -13.42
N VAL A 100 -16.90 -2.31 -12.38
CA VAL A 100 -17.13 -0.87 -12.55
C VAL A 100 -15.81 -0.10 -12.73
N LYS A 101 -15.72 0.72 -13.78
CA LYS A 101 -14.45 1.29 -14.29
C LYS A 101 -14.11 2.74 -13.92
N PRO A 102 -15.06 3.68 -13.71
CA PRO A 102 -14.66 5.02 -13.26
C PRO A 102 -14.06 4.93 -11.85
N LEU A 103 -12.73 5.12 -11.78
CA LEU A 103 -11.90 4.99 -10.59
C LEU A 103 -11.29 6.32 -10.14
N ALA A 104 -11.70 7.45 -10.74
CA ALA A 104 -11.36 8.75 -10.21
C ALA A 104 -11.98 8.90 -8.81
N LEU A 105 -11.29 9.60 -7.90
CA LEU A 105 -11.75 9.79 -6.51
C LEU A 105 -13.21 10.28 -6.47
N LYS A 106 -13.58 11.25 -7.31
CA LYS A 106 -14.96 11.74 -7.44
C LYS A 106 -15.96 10.62 -7.76
N SER A 107 -15.64 9.78 -8.75
CA SER A 107 -16.52 8.71 -9.19
C SER A 107 -16.69 7.61 -8.13
N VAL A 108 -15.61 7.30 -7.41
CA VAL A 108 -15.61 6.31 -6.33
C VAL A 108 -16.34 6.87 -5.10
N ALA A 109 -16.07 8.11 -4.71
CA ALA A 109 -16.78 8.80 -3.64
C ALA A 109 -18.29 8.86 -3.91
N LYS A 110 -18.72 9.28 -5.11
CA LYS A 110 -20.14 9.31 -5.48
C LYS A 110 -20.82 7.94 -5.41
N ARG A 111 -20.08 6.86 -5.69
CA ARG A 111 -20.61 5.50 -5.71
C ARG A 111 -20.79 4.90 -4.33
N HIS A 112 -19.86 5.20 -3.41
CA HIS A 112 -19.75 4.50 -2.13
C HIS A 112 -20.13 5.35 -0.92
N LEU A 113 -20.15 6.68 -1.05
CA LEU A 113 -20.57 7.60 0.00
C LEU A 113 -22.01 8.07 -0.23
N LYS A 114 -22.72 8.43 0.85
CA LYS A 114 -24.14 8.83 0.81
C LYS A 114 -24.35 10.08 -0.07
N ALA A 115 -25.54 10.20 -0.66
CA ALA A 115 -25.94 11.32 -1.50
C ALA A 115 -25.89 12.65 -0.72
N GLY A 116 -25.28 13.69 -1.33
CA GLY A 116 -25.15 15.03 -0.76
C GLY A 116 -23.71 15.54 -0.62
N GLU A 117 -22.71 14.66 -0.76
CA GLU A 117 -21.30 15.06 -0.83
C GLU A 117 -20.91 15.41 -2.28
N GLU A 118 -21.57 16.41 -2.86
CA GLU A 118 -21.07 16.95 -4.11
C GLU A 118 -19.71 17.58 -3.88
N LYS A 119 -18.73 17.08 -4.64
CA LYS A 119 -17.39 17.66 -4.68
C LYS A 119 -17.46 18.94 -5.51
N ASP A 120 -17.18 20.08 -4.88
CA ASP A 120 -16.88 21.33 -5.57
C ASP A 120 -15.59 21.12 -6.37
N ASP A 121 -15.68 20.59 -7.60
CA ASP A 121 -14.48 20.30 -8.40
C ASP A 121 -13.81 21.60 -8.83
N VAL A 122 -12.51 21.69 -8.55
CA VAL A 122 -11.59 22.63 -9.17
C VAL A 122 -10.93 21.90 -10.34
N LYS A 123 -11.03 22.43 -11.57
CA LYS A 123 -10.32 21.84 -12.71
C LYS A 123 -8.82 22.09 -12.54
N TRP A 124 -8.00 21.14 -12.98
CA TRP A 124 -6.54 21.26 -12.87
C TRP A 124 -5.99 22.53 -13.55
N THR A 125 -6.63 22.98 -14.63
CA THR A 125 -6.28 24.22 -15.35
C THR A 125 -6.52 25.49 -14.54
N GLU A 126 -7.44 25.44 -13.58
CA GLU A 126 -7.82 26.59 -12.75
C GLU A 126 -6.92 26.75 -11.51
N ILE A 127 -6.18 25.70 -11.13
CA ILE A 127 -5.39 25.68 -9.88
C ILE A 127 -4.39 26.84 -9.83
N ASN A 128 -3.63 27.06 -10.90
CA ASN A 128 -2.65 28.15 -10.94
C ASN A 128 -3.30 29.53 -10.86
N THR A 129 -4.42 29.71 -11.58
CA THR A 129 -5.19 30.96 -11.55
C THR A 129 -5.75 31.24 -10.15
N LEU A 130 -6.31 30.23 -9.48
CA LEU A 130 -6.84 30.37 -8.12
C LEU A 130 -5.73 30.64 -7.09
N GLN A 131 -4.57 29.99 -7.24
CA GLN A 131 -3.44 30.20 -6.33
C GLN A 131 -2.87 31.63 -6.43
N ASN A 132 -2.75 32.14 -7.66
CA ASN A 132 -2.21 33.48 -7.95
C ASN A 132 -3.23 34.63 -7.78
N GLY A 133 -4.48 34.31 -7.43
CA GLY A 133 -5.52 35.29 -7.14
C GLY A 133 -5.44 35.88 -5.72
N ASP A 134 -6.58 36.07 -5.09
CA ASP A 134 -6.73 36.70 -3.79
C ASP A 134 -6.89 35.68 -2.63
N SER A 135 -7.20 36.18 -1.43
CA SER A 135 -7.47 35.31 -0.28
C SER A 135 -8.73 34.45 -0.46
N LYS A 136 -9.73 34.92 -1.21
CA LYS A 136 -10.97 34.20 -1.46
C LYS A 136 -10.74 33.03 -2.43
N THR A 137 -9.96 33.23 -3.49
CA THR A 137 -9.61 32.15 -4.44
C THR A 137 -8.75 31.08 -3.78
N ARG A 138 -7.78 31.48 -2.94
CA ARG A 138 -6.98 30.52 -2.15
C ARG A 138 -7.83 29.80 -1.09
N LYS A 139 -8.82 30.45 -0.48
CA LYS A 139 -9.79 29.79 0.42
C LYS A 139 -10.59 28.72 -0.32
N ARG A 140 -11.04 28.98 -1.56
CA ARG A 140 -11.72 27.99 -2.40
C ARG A 140 -10.80 26.78 -2.69
N LEU A 141 -9.54 27.03 -3.05
CA LEU A 141 -8.56 25.97 -3.30
C LEU A 141 -8.26 25.16 -2.03
N ALA A 142 -8.17 25.80 -0.87
CA ALA A 142 -7.97 25.13 0.42
C ALA A 142 -9.17 24.24 0.79
N LYS A 143 -10.41 24.72 0.61
CA LYS A 143 -11.63 23.92 0.82
C LYS A 143 -11.62 22.66 -0.05
N TYR A 144 -11.27 22.81 -1.34
CA TYR A 144 -11.11 21.70 -2.27
C TYR A 144 -10.06 20.68 -1.77
N CYS A 145 -8.89 21.15 -1.35
CA CYS A 145 -7.81 20.28 -0.87
C CYS A 145 -8.17 19.52 0.42
N VAL A 146 -8.86 20.18 1.36
CA VAL A 146 -9.36 19.55 2.60
C VAL A 146 -10.39 18.47 2.27
N GLN A 147 -11.32 18.76 1.34
CA GLN A 147 -12.32 17.77 0.91
C GLN A 147 -11.65 16.54 0.28
N ASP A 148 -10.69 16.73 -0.62
CA ASP A 148 -9.93 15.62 -1.24
C ASP A 148 -9.07 14.82 -0.27
N SER A 149 -8.62 15.44 0.82
CA SER A 149 -7.88 14.74 1.89
C SER A 149 -8.81 13.94 2.81
N PHE A 150 -10.06 14.37 2.96
CA PHE A 150 -11.03 13.73 3.86
C PHE A 150 -11.79 12.57 3.22
N LEU A 151 -12.07 12.65 1.91
CA LEU A 151 -12.77 11.58 1.18
C LEU A 151 -12.10 10.19 1.31
N PRO A 152 -10.77 10.04 1.21
CA PRO A 152 -10.11 8.74 1.40
C PRO A 152 -10.31 8.15 2.79
N ILE A 153 -10.42 9.00 3.83
CA ILE A 153 -10.71 8.56 5.20
C ILE A 153 -12.13 7.98 5.26
N LYS A 154 -13.12 8.68 4.70
CA LYS A 154 -14.50 8.16 4.63
C LYS A 154 -14.59 6.87 3.82
N LEU A 155 -13.90 6.83 2.68
CA LEU A 155 -13.83 5.64 1.82
C LEU A 155 -13.20 4.45 2.57
N MET A 156 -12.18 4.67 3.39
CA MET A 156 -11.60 3.62 4.23
C MET A 156 -12.61 3.05 5.25
N GLN A 157 -13.58 3.86 5.69
CA GLN A 157 -14.65 3.48 6.62
C GLN A 157 -15.88 2.88 5.93
N VAL A 158 -15.91 2.81 4.60
CA VAL A 158 -17.00 2.15 3.86
C VAL A 158 -16.97 0.65 4.15
N GLN A 159 -18.14 0.10 4.46
CA GLN A 159 -18.31 -1.33 4.68
C GLN A 159 -18.05 -2.12 3.39
N MET A 160 -17.35 -3.24 3.54
CA MET A 160 -17.14 -4.18 2.45
C MET A 160 -18.50 -4.74 1.98
N PRO A 161 -18.75 -4.86 0.67
CA PRO A 161 -20.02 -5.35 0.11
C PRO A 161 -20.10 -6.89 0.11
N ASP A 162 -19.00 -7.58 0.41
CA ASP A 162 -18.96 -9.04 0.50
C ASP A 162 -19.79 -9.51 1.70
N ARG A 163 -20.71 -10.46 1.51
CA ARG A 163 -21.61 -10.94 2.57
C ARG A 163 -20.86 -11.46 3.80
N ALA A 164 -19.71 -12.09 3.61
CA ALA A 164 -18.90 -12.60 4.73
C ALA A 164 -18.17 -11.47 5.49
N SER A 165 -18.00 -10.31 4.86
CA SER A 165 -17.29 -9.14 5.41
C SER A 165 -18.21 -7.92 5.57
N ALA A 166 -19.53 -8.09 5.44
CA ALA A 166 -20.49 -6.99 5.24
C ALA A 166 -20.53 -5.98 6.41
N LYS A 167 -20.03 -6.39 7.58
CA LYS A 167 -19.99 -5.57 8.79
C LYS A 167 -18.63 -4.90 9.03
N MET A 168 -17.66 -5.09 8.12
CA MET A 168 -16.29 -4.61 8.28
C MET A 168 -15.95 -3.51 7.30
N ASP A 169 -15.27 -2.48 7.80
CA ASP A 169 -14.61 -1.50 6.94
C ASP A 169 -13.31 -2.06 6.32
N PHE A 170 -12.62 -1.27 5.50
CA PHE A 170 -11.35 -1.70 4.89
C PHE A 170 -10.29 -2.04 5.93
N LEU A 171 -10.17 -1.24 6.99
CA LEU A 171 -9.13 -1.40 7.97
C LEU A 171 -9.34 -2.67 8.80
N GLN A 172 -10.54 -2.87 9.31
CA GLN A 172 -10.97 -4.08 10.03
C GLN A 172 -10.78 -5.33 9.18
N TYR A 173 -11.20 -5.29 7.92
CA TYR A 173 -11.04 -6.40 7.00
C TYR A 173 -9.57 -6.82 6.82
N TYR A 174 -8.68 -5.85 6.62
CA TYR A 174 -7.26 -6.13 6.43
C TYR A 174 -6.57 -6.56 7.74
N PHE A 175 -7.01 -6.06 8.90
CA PHE A 175 -6.54 -6.57 10.19
C PHE A 175 -6.97 -8.02 10.43
N GLU A 176 -8.21 -8.38 10.17
CA GLU A 176 -8.66 -9.77 10.30
C GLU A 176 -7.93 -10.70 9.34
N LYS A 177 -7.72 -10.26 8.09
CA LYS A 177 -6.88 -11.01 7.15
C LYS A 177 -5.45 -11.19 7.65
N SER A 178 -4.86 -10.15 8.22
CA SER A 178 -3.52 -10.21 8.83
C SER A 178 -3.49 -11.23 9.97
N ARG A 179 -4.51 -11.24 10.82
CA ARG A 179 -4.65 -12.15 11.96
C ARG A 179 -4.83 -13.60 11.51
N LEU A 180 -5.79 -13.86 10.63
CA LEU A 180 -6.11 -15.19 10.11
C LEU A 180 -4.98 -15.77 9.25
N GLY A 181 -4.34 -14.92 8.46
CA GLY A 181 -3.26 -15.33 7.56
C GLY A 181 -1.88 -15.34 8.19
N GLY A 182 -1.71 -14.67 9.31
CA GLY A 182 -0.40 -14.51 9.91
C GLY A 182 0.56 -13.66 9.08
N THR A 183 0.03 -12.90 8.12
CA THR A 183 0.80 -12.07 7.20
C THR A 183 0.77 -10.64 7.72
N ILE A 184 1.92 -9.96 7.75
CA ILE A 184 1.97 -8.56 8.18
C ILE A 184 1.07 -7.68 7.30
N LEU A 185 0.33 -6.76 7.93
CA LEU A 185 -0.62 -5.86 7.25
C LEU A 185 0.01 -5.15 6.05
N ARG A 186 1.26 -4.68 6.19
CA ARG A 186 2.02 -4.03 5.12
C ARG A 186 2.10 -4.86 3.84
N TYR A 187 2.26 -6.18 3.95
CA TYR A 187 2.32 -7.06 2.78
C TYR A 187 0.95 -7.26 2.16
N LEU A 188 -0.12 -7.31 2.95
CA LEU A 188 -1.47 -7.42 2.41
C LEU A 188 -1.90 -6.16 1.64
N VAL A 189 -1.47 -4.98 2.11
CA VAL A 189 -1.80 -3.68 1.49
C VAL A 189 -0.93 -3.38 0.26
N ASN A 190 0.31 -3.90 0.21
CA ASN A 190 1.25 -3.63 -0.89
C ASN A 190 1.44 -4.79 -1.88
N LYS A 191 0.92 -6.00 -1.61
CA LYS A 191 1.12 -7.18 -2.47
C LYS A 191 -0.15 -8.01 -2.65
N SER A 192 -0.25 -8.64 -3.82
CA SER A 192 -1.36 -9.50 -4.23
C SER A 192 -1.42 -10.79 -3.39
N ARG A 193 -2.59 -11.44 -3.44
CA ARG A 193 -3.14 -12.53 -2.62
C ARG A 193 -2.23 -13.74 -2.29
N ASP A 194 -1.04 -13.85 -2.88
CA ASP A 194 -0.17 -15.03 -2.77
C ASP A 194 0.58 -15.12 -1.44
N TYR A 195 0.90 -14.00 -0.79
CA TYR A 195 1.58 -14.01 0.51
C TYR A 195 0.72 -14.60 1.62
N ASP A 196 -0.58 -14.34 1.61
CA ASP A 196 -1.52 -14.93 2.57
C ASP A 196 -1.53 -16.47 2.48
N LYS A 197 -1.55 -17.00 1.26
CA LYS A 197 -1.45 -18.45 1.02
C LYS A 197 -0.09 -19.00 1.47
N TYR A 198 1.00 -18.28 1.19
CA TYR A 198 2.35 -18.69 1.56
C TYR A 198 2.54 -18.79 3.07
N PHE A 199 2.22 -17.74 3.83
CA PHE A 199 2.41 -17.74 5.29
C PHE A 199 1.52 -18.77 6.00
N LYS A 200 0.27 -18.95 5.55
CA LYS A 200 -0.60 -20.03 6.01
C LYS A 200 0.05 -21.40 5.81
N GLN A 201 0.63 -21.65 4.62
CA GLN A 201 1.31 -22.92 4.33
C GLN A 201 2.55 -23.13 5.20
N VAL A 202 3.36 -22.11 5.46
CA VAL A 202 4.56 -22.24 6.31
C VAL A 202 4.18 -22.58 7.75
N ARG A 203 3.10 -21.98 8.27
CA ARG A 203 2.65 -22.23 9.65
C ARG A 203 2.07 -23.62 9.85
N VAL A 204 1.25 -24.11 8.92
CA VAL A 204 0.69 -25.47 9.01
C VAL A 204 1.80 -26.54 9.01
N GLN A 205 2.91 -26.30 8.32
CA GLN A 205 4.07 -27.21 8.31
C GLN A 205 4.86 -27.27 9.63
N ARG A 206 4.66 -26.32 10.56
CA ARG A 206 5.27 -26.38 11.89
C ARG A 206 4.49 -27.27 12.86
N ASN A 207 3.20 -27.50 12.59
CA ASN A 207 2.30 -28.23 13.50
C ASN A 207 2.22 -29.73 13.19
N ASP A 208 2.38 -30.11 11.92
CA ASP A 208 2.57 -31.50 11.51
C ASP A 208 4.01 -31.65 11.02
N GLY A 209 4.70 -32.77 11.32
CA GLY A 209 6.03 -33.11 10.78
C GLY A 209 6.13 -33.29 9.25
N ARG A 210 5.27 -32.59 8.49
CA ARG A 210 5.18 -32.51 7.04
C ARG A 210 5.84 -31.21 6.57
N VAL A 211 7.16 -31.18 6.55
CA VAL A 211 7.95 -30.08 5.98
C VAL A 211 7.91 -30.16 4.45
N LYS A 212 7.60 -29.05 3.77
CA LYS A 212 7.69 -28.96 2.31
C LYS A 212 9.02 -28.33 1.93
N TYR A 213 9.88 -29.14 1.31
CA TYR A 213 11.17 -28.68 0.83
C TYR A 213 11.05 -27.98 -0.52
N HIS A 214 11.93 -27.01 -0.77
CA HIS A 214 12.10 -26.46 -2.11
C HIS A 214 12.65 -27.58 -3.03
N PRO A 215 12.15 -27.74 -4.28
CA PRO A 215 12.62 -28.82 -5.16
C PRO A 215 14.13 -28.81 -5.42
N ASP A 216 14.74 -27.63 -5.36
CA ASP A 216 16.20 -27.48 -5.54
C ASP A 216 17.00 -27.56 -4.21
N SER A 217 16.34 -27.74 -3.06
CA SER A 217 17.04 -27.83 -1.76
C SER A 217 17.79 -29.16 -1.59
N PRO A 218 18.94 -29.17 -0.89
CA PRO A 218 19.70 -30.39 -0.62
C PRO A 218 18.85 -31.48 0.06
N GLU A 219 17.97 -31.10 0.98
CA GLU A 219 17.09 -32.01 1.71
C GLU A 219 16.03 -32.66 0.81
N PHE A 220 15.49 -31.93 -0.17
CA PHE A 220 14.58 -32.50 -1.16
C PHE A 220 15.28 -33.53 -2.06
N LYS A 221 16.50 -33.24 -2.51
CA LYS A 221 17.31 -34.16 -3.33
C LYS A 221 17.63 -35.45 -2.58
N LYS A 222 18.08 -35.33 -1.31
CA LYS A 222 18.29 -36.48 -0.42
C LYS A 222 17.02 -37.31 -0.21
N LEU A 223 15.85 -36.68 -0.12
CA LEU A 223 14.57 -37.38 0.01
C LEU A 223 14.19 -38.12 -1.27
N GLN A 224 14.44 -37.55 -2.45
CA GLN A 224 14.23 -38.22 -3.73
C GLN A 224 15.17 -39.43 -3.92
N GLU A 225 16.44 -39.28 -3.54
CA GLU A 225 17.43 -40.36 -3.58
C GLU A 225 17.09 -41.50 -2.61
N SER A 226 16.41 -41.22 -1.50
CA SER A 226 16.01 -42.22 -0.50
C SER A 226 14.82 -43.12 -0.89
N GLY A 227 14.22 -42.93 -2.07
CA GLY A 227 13.10 -43.75 -2.56
C GLY A 227 11.77 -43.61 -1.81
N LYS A 228 11.67 -42.69 -0.83
CA LYS A 228 10.43 -42.45 -0.07
C LYS A 228 9.38 -41.76 -0.95
N PRO A 229 8.08 -42.11 -0.82
CA PRO A 229 7.03 -41.59 -1.70
C PRO A 229 6.93 -40.06 -1.62
N THR A 230 7.16 -39.41 -2.77
CA THR A 230 7.16 -37.95 -2.98
C THR A 230 5.78 -37.31 -2.86
N ASN A 231 4.71 -38.10 -2.71
CA ASN A 231 3.32 -37.62 -2.52
C ASN A 231 3.12 -36.77 -1.24
N LYS A 232 4.10 -36.75 -0.33
CA LYS A 232 4.13 -35.82 0.82
C LYS A 232 4.77 -34.46 0.50
N VAL A 233 5.40 -34.28 -0.66
CA VAL A 233 6.06 -33.03 -1.05
C VAL A 233 5.26 -32.31 -2.12
N LYS A 234 4.50 -31.29 -1.70
CA LYS A 234 3.85 -30.36 -2.63
C LYS A 234 4.76 -29.14 -2.82
N THR A 235 5.18 -28.91 -4.06
CA THR A 235 6.07 -27.85 -4.52
C THR A 235 5.66 -26.45 -4.04
N ILE A 236 6.61 -25.66 -3.54
CA ILE A 236 6.46 -24.21 -3.36
C ILE A 236 6.78 -23.51 -4.67
N CYS A 237 5.99 -22.49 -4.99
CA CYS A 237 6.11 -21.64 -6.17
C CYS A 237 7.49 -20.98 -6.27
N LYS A 238 8.05 -20.93 -7.49
CA LYS A 238 9.36 -20.32 -7.81
C LYS A 238 9.46 -18.88 -7.29
N LEU A 239 10.43 -18.61 -6.42
CA LEU A 239 11.25 -17.39 -6.48
C LEU A 239 12.61 -17.78 -7.06
N LYS A 240 12.63 -18.30 -8.31
CA LYS A 240 13.86 -18.43 -9.08
C LYS A 240 14.29 -17.02 -9.47
N ASN A 241 15.16 -16.45 -8.62
CA ASN A 241 16.05 -15.28 -8.78
C ASN A 241 16.15 -14.41 -7.52
N CYS A 242 15.97 -14.97 -6.31
CA CYS A 242 16.50 -14.32 -5.11
C CYS A 242 17.98 -14.70 -4.92
N ASN A 243 18.86 -14.07 -5.72
CA ASN A 243 20.22 -13.72 -5.28
C ASN A 243 20.19 -12.49 -4.34
N ARG A 244 19.08 -12.28 -3.63
CA ARG A 244 18.95 -11.28 -2.58
C ARG A 244 18.38 -11.99 -1.37
N THR A 245 19.30 -12.22 -0.44
CA THR A 245 19.13 -12.26 1.00
C THR A 245 17.72 -11.84 1.43
N LEU A 246 17.06 -12.68 2.25
CA LEU A 246 16.16 -12.17 3.29
C LEU A 246 16.86 -10.95 3.86
N PHE A 247 16.30 -9.75 3.64
CA PHE A 247 16.91 -8.47 3.98
C PHE A 247 17.64 -8.57 5.32
N THR A 248 18.96 -8.73 5.24
CA THR A 248 19.87 -8.13 6.21
C THR A 248 19.72 -6.63 6.01
N ASP A 249 19.62 -5.92 7.13
CA ASP A 249 19.60 -4.47 7.15
C ASP A 249 20.76 -3.91 6.32
N ASP A 250 20.43 -3.22 5.24
CA ASP A 250 21.21 -2.19 4.54
C ASP A 250 20.26 -1.27 3.75
#